data_AF-A0A1F6HCN9-F1
#
_entry.id   AF-A0A1F6HCN9-F1
#
_cell.length_a   1.000
_cell.length_b   1.000
_cell.length_c   1.000
_cell.angle_alpha   90.00
_cell.angle_beta   90.00
_cell.angle_gamma   90.00
#
_symmetry.space_group_name_H-M   'P 1'
#
loop_
_entity.id
_entity.type
_entity.pdbx_description
1 polymer ?
#
loop_
_entity_poly.entity_id
_entity_poly.type
_entity_poly.pdbx_seq_one_letter_code
_entity_poly.pdbx_strand_id
1 'polypeptide(L)'
;MKAFEIKVNGKVLDYRKTIKLDLEQVKNFFEEKNYIVKKIWQRERHVLGILQKNDKNMFLKLATTEGIGAVTQIDYNWNRQFNDIVSRKTDFWVPQNIESGFYKNKLFYMIIEYFEGPLYAKKPKKDKVE
;
A
#
# COMPACT_ATOMS: atom_id res chain seq x y z
N MET A 1 26.10 1.62 2.04
CA MET A 1 24.78 1.03 1.72
C MET A 1 24.82 0.58 0.28
N LYS A 2 24.34 -0.63 0.01
CA LYS A 2 24.12 -1.12 -1.35
C LYS A 2 22.84 -0.50 -1.92
N ALA A 3 22.66 -0.61 -3.24
CA ALA A 3 21.38 -0.34 -3.85
C ALA A 3 20.29 -1.18 -3.17
N PHE A 4 19.11 -0.58 -2.96
CA PHE A 4 17.92 -1.20 -2.35
C PHE A 4 17.97 -1.47 -0.83
N GLU A 5 19.04 -1.06 -0.15
CA GLU A 5 19.10 -1.05 1.31
C GLU A 5 18.54 0.25 1.88
N ILE A 6 17.84 0.16 3.01
CA ILE A 6 17.35 1.30 3.78
C ILE A 6 17.69 1.12 5.27
N LYS A 7 18.07 2.21 5.94
CA LYS A 7 18.31 2.21 7.38
C LYS A 7 17.01 2.55 8.12
N VAL A 8 16.50 1.63 8.92
CA VAL A 8 15.28 1.79 9.72
C VAL A 8 15.61 1.40 11.16
N ASN A 9 15.45 2.34 12.11
CA ASN A 9 15.70 2.10 13.54
C ASN A 9 17.06 1.43 13.82
N GLY A 10 18.12 1.90 13.14
CA GLY A 10 19.47 1.36 13.28
C GLY A 10 19.76 0.07 12.49
N LYS A 11 18.74 -0.59 11.92
CA LYS A 11 18.89 -1.80 11.09
C LYS A 11 19.02 -1.45 9.62
N VAL A 12 19.84 -2.19 8.89
CA VAL A 12 19.91 -2.14 7.43
C VAL A 12 19.00 -3.22 6.86
N LEU A 13 18.01 -2.82 6.05
CA LEU A 13 16.98 -3.69 5.50
C LEU A 13 16.95 -3.60 3.97
N ASP A 14 16.74 -4.72 3.28
CA ASP A 14 16.49 -4.72 1.82
C ASP A 14 14.98 -4.61 1.56
N TYR A 15 14.53 -3.50 0.99
CA TYR A 15 13.11 -3.22 0.76
C TYR A 15 12.51 -3.98 -0.43
N ARG A 16 13.26 -4.89 -1.07
CA ARG A 16 12.73 -5.79 -2.10
C ARG A 16 12.36 -7.15 -1.54
N LYS A 17 12.91 -7.52 -0.38
CA LYS A 17 12.64 -8.83 0.24
C LYS A 17 11.20 -8.85 0.76
N THR A 18 10.41 -9.75 0.19
CA THR A 18 9.01 -10.00 0.59
C THR A 18 8.88 -11.26 1.42
N ILE A 19 7.83 -11.33 2.23
CA ILE A 19 7.39 -12.53 2.92
C ILE A 19 5.91 -12.79 2.61
N LYS A 20 5.49 -14.05 2.67
CA LYS A 20 4.07 -14.42 2.55
C LYS A 20 3.38 -14.19 3.90
N LEU A 21 2.31 -13.41 3.90
CA LEU A 21 1.45 -13.22 5.07
C LEU A 21 0.24 -14.15 4.98
N ASP A 22 -0.31 -14.49 6.15
CA ASP A 22 -1.60 -15.17 6.27
C ASP A 22 -2.72 -14.16 5.97
N LEU A 23 -3.43 -14.36 4.87
CA LEU A 23 -4.47 -13.45 4.39
C LEU A 23 -5.71 -13.45 5.29
N GLU A 24 -6.02 -14.56 5.97
CA GLU A 24 -7.18 -14.62 6.86
C GLU A 24 -6.89 -13.81 8.13
N GLN A 25 -5.67 -13.90 8.67
CA GLN A 25 -5.27 -13.07 9.80
C GLN A 25 -5.26 -11.57 9.45
N VAL A 26 -4.81 -11.22 8.24
CA VAL A 26 -4.85 -9.82 7.79
C VAL A 26 -6.29 -9.35 7.61
N LYS A 27 -7.16 -10.19 7.04
CA LYS A 27 -8.59 -9.88 6.90
C LYS A 27 -9.23 -9.62 8.26
N ASN A 28 -9.07 -10.54 9.21
CA ASN A 28 -9.62 -10.43 10.56
C ASN A 28 -9.17 -9.14 11.26
N PHE A 29 -7.89 -8.78 11.12
CA PHE A 29 -7.36 -7.52 11.67
C PHE A 29 -8.09 -6.26 11.16
N PHE A 30 -8.47 -6.22 9.88
CA PHE A 30 -9.22 -5.08 9.34
C PHE A 30 -10.71 -5.15 9.68
N GLU A 31 -11.29 -6.35 9.78
CA GLU A 31 -12.67 -6.53 10.25
C GLU A 31 -12.84 -6.07 11.70
N GLU A 32 -11.90 -6.41 12.59
CA GLU A 32 -11.84 -5.91 13.98
C GLU A 32 -11.73 -4.38 14.06
N LYS A 33 -11.21 -3.72 13.01
CA LYS A 33 -11.14 -2.25 12.88
C LYS A 33 -12.40 -1.64 12.25
N ASN A 34 -13.50 -2.39 12.19
CA ASN A 34 -14.78 -1.99 11.62
C ASN A 34 -14.71 -1.69 10.11
N TYR A 35 -13.93 -2.46 9.35
CA TYR A 35 -13.98 -2.46 7.90
C TYR A 35 -14.69 -3.72 7.38
N ILE A 36 -15.44 -3.58 6.29
CA ILE A 36 -15.89 -4.73 5.50
C ILE A 36 -14.80 -5.04 4.47
N VAL A 37 -14.18 -6.21 4.54
CA VAL A 37 -13.13 -6.63 3.59
C VAL A 37 -13.77 -7.24 2.34
N LYS A 38 -13.94 -6.44 1.27
CA LYS A 38 -14.53 -6.92 0.01
C LYS A 38 -13.60 -7.84 -0.77
N LYS A 39 -12.30 -7.56 -0.71
CA LYS A 39 -11.27 -8.35 -1.39
C LYS A 39 -9.94 -8.19 -0.69
N ILE A 40 -9.18 -9.26 -0.57
CA ILE A 40 -7.82 -9.24 -0.04
C ILE A 40 -6.95 -10.23 -0.82
N TRP A 41 -5.73 -9.83 -1.20
CA TRP A 41 -4.78 -10.69 -1.91
C TRP A 41 -3.35 -10.21 -1.69
N GLN A 42 -2.37 -11.09 -1.84
CA GLN A 42 -0.96 -10.70 -1.83
C GLN A 42 -0.42 -10.54 -3.24
N ARG A 43 0.32 -9.47 -3.49
CA ARG A 43 1.10 -9.28 -4.71
C ARG A 43 2.48 -8.71 -4.37
N GLU A 44 3.51 -9.52 -4.63
CA GLU A 44 4.92 -9.17 -4.40
C GLU A 44 5.15 -8.57 -3.00
N ARG A 45 5.37 -7.26 -2.93
CA ARG A 45 5.79 -6.51 -1.74
C ARG A 45 4.63 -6.21 -0.78
N HIS A 46 3.38 -6.36 -1.22
CA HIS A 46 2.24 -5.93 -0.44
C HIS A 46 1.13 -6.97 -0.37
N VAL A 47 0.45 -7.00 0.77
CA VAL A 47 -0.95 -7.43 0.81
C VAL A 47 -1.80 -6.23 0.41
N LEU A 48 -2.68 -6.45 -0.56
CA LEU A 48 -3.56 -5.46 -1.16
C LEU A 48 -5.00 -5.82 -0.82
N GLY A 49 -5.87 -4.81 -0.76
CA GLY A 49 -7.28 -5.06 -0.49
C GLY A 49 -8.20 -3.95 -0.96
N ILE A 50 -9.47 -4.31 -1.11
CA ILE A 50 -10.59 -3.38 -1.23
C ILE A 50 -11.36 -3.48 0.09
N LEU A 51 -11.37 -2.39 0.83
CA LEU A 51 -12.07 -2.25 2.11
C LEU A 51 -13.28 -1.34 1.92
N GLN A 52 -14.33 -1.54 2.71
CA GLN A 52 -15.49 -0.65 2.72
C GLN A 52 -15.80 -0.20 4.15
N LYS A 53 -16.13 1.08 4.34
CA LYS A 53 -16.61 1.66 5.61
C LYS A 53 -17.50 2.86 5.29
N ASN A 54 -18.65 2.95 5.95
CA ASN A 54 -19.67 4.00 5.70
C ASN A 54 -20.01 4.10 4.19
N ASP A 55 -20.29 2.96 3.58
CA ASP A 55 -20.59 2.78 2.15
C ASP A 55 -19.52 3.22 1.13
N LYS A 56 -18.34 3.65 1.58
CA LYS A 56 -17.24 4.06 0.69
C LYS A 56 -16.19 2.97 0.53
N ASN A 57 -15.83 2.66 -0.71
CA ASN A 57 -14.70 1.78 -1.02
C ASN A 57 -13.37 2.51 -0.83
N MET A 58 -12.39 1.77 -0.34
CA MET A 58 -11.03 2.23 -0.06
C MET A 58 -10.03 1.15 -0.49
N PHE A 59 -8.83 1.57 -0.81
CA PHE A 59 -7.75 0.68 -1.20
C PHE A 59 -6.74 0.50 -0.07
N LEU A 60 -6.41 -0.75 0.24
CA LEU A 60 -5.40 -1.12 1.23
C LEU A 60 -4.07 -1.43 0.55
N LYS A 61 -2.98 -0.88 1.08
CA LYS A 61 -1.61 -1.37 0.89
C LYS A 61 -1.00 -1.68 2.26
N LEU A 62 -0.78 -2.97 2.53
CA LEU A 62 -0.04 -3.46 3.70
C LEU A 62 1.32 -4.00 3.27
N ALA A 63 2.40 -3.47 3.82
CA ALA A 63 3.75 -3.96 3.55
C ALA A 63 3.96 -5.37 4.12
N THR A 64 4.71 -6.22 3.42
CA THR A 64 5.04 -7.56 3.94
C THR A 64 6.25 -7.56 4.87
N THR A 65 7.16 -6.58 4.77
CA THR A 65 8.34 -6.46 5.65
C THR A 65 8.54 -5.03 6.15
N GLU A 66 9.36 -4.85 7.20
CA GLU A 66 9.73 -3.52 7.72
C GLU A 66 10.40 -2.64 6.65
N GLY A 67 11.29 -3.21 5.83
CA GLY A 67 11.98 -2.48 4.76
C GLY A 67 11.01 -1.98 3.70
N ILE A 68 10.07 -2.82 3.27
CA ILE A 68 8.98 -2.41 2.37
C ILE A 68 8.09 -1.37 3.07
N GLY A 69 7.83 -1.54 4.37
CA GLY A 69 7.04 -0.61 5.17
C GLY A 69 7.63 0.79 5.19
N ALA A 70 8.95 0.92 5.32
CA ALA A 70 9.62 2.21 5.27
C ALA A 70 9.45 2.91 3.91
N VAL A 71 9.56 2.19 2.80
CA VAL A 71 9.30 2.76 1.47
C VAL A 71 7.81 3.07 1.26
N THR A 72 6.91 2.24 1.80
CA THR A 72 5.46 2.51 1.75
C THR A 72 5.09 3.76 2.57
N GLN A 73 5.81 4.06 3.65
CA GLN A 73 5.66 5.34 4.38
C GLN A 73 6.12 6.53 3.54
N ILE A 74 7.14 6.37 2.69
CA ILE A 74 7.54 7.41 1.74
C ILE A 74 6.40 7.66 0.75
N ASP A 75 5.77 6.62 0.19
CA ASP A 75 4.59 6.77 -0.68
C ASP A 75 3.45 7.53 0.03
N TYR A 76 3.15 7.16 1.29
CA TYR A 76 2.17 7.85 2.12
C TYR A 76 2.52 9.34 2.28
N ASN A 77 3.77 9.66 2.62
CA ASN A 77 4.21 11.04 2.79
C ASN A 77 4.16 11.84 1.49
N TRP A 78 4.50 11.21 0.36
CA TRP A 78 4.41 11.83 -0.96
C TRP A 78 2.95 12.16 -1.32
N ASN A 79 2.02 11.21 -1.15
CA ASN A 79 0.59 11.46 -1.36
C ASN A 79 0.09 12.62 -0.51
N ARG A 80 0.49 12.67 0.77
CA ARG A 80 0.11 13.75 1.68
C ARG A 80 0.62 15.10 1.17
N GLN A 81 1.93 15.22 0.94
CA GLN A 81 2.52 16.48 0.49
C GLN A 81 1.96 16.94 -0.85
N PHE A 82 1.79 16.02 -1.79
CA PHE A 82 1.22 16.32 -3.10
C PHE A 82 -0.21 16.88 -2.94
N ASN A 83 -1.06 16.22 -2.14
CA ASN A 83 -2.43 16.68 -1.92
C ASN A 83 -2.46 18.00 -1.12
N ASP A 84 -1.62 18.19 -0.10
CA ASP A 84 -1.59 19.45 0.66
C ASP A 84 -1.31 20.67 -0.26
N ILE A 85 -0.48 20.50 -1.29
CA ILE A 85 -0.10 21.57 -2.22
C ILE A 85 -1.10 21.69 -3.38
N VAL A 86 -1.39 20.57 -4.05
CA VAL A 86 -2.06 20.53 -5.36
C VAL A 86 -3.53 20.12 -5.27
N SER A 87 -3.97 19.41 -4.21
CA SER A 87 -5.20 18.60 -4.18
C SER A 87 -6.35 19.16 -5.01
N ARG A 88 -6.72 18.39 -6.05
CA ARG A 88 -7.86 18.63 -6.94
C ARG A 88 -7.89 19.99 -7.66
N LYS A 89 -6.78 20.74 -7.66
CA LYS A 89 -6.64 21.99 -8.43
C LYS A 89 -6.13 21.77 -9.86
N THR A 90 -5.72 20.55 -10.19
CA THR A 90 -5.20 20.16 -11.51
C THR A 90 -5.86 18.86 -11.94
N ASP A 91 -5.70 18.49 -13.21
CA ASP A 91 -6.15 17.21 -13.76
C ASP A 91 -5.26 16.02 -13.33
N PHE A 92 -4.13 16.31 -12.66
CA PHE A 92 -3.22 15.27 -12.19
C PHE A 92 -3.48 14.95 -10.72
N TRP A 93 -4.04 13.76 -10.50
CA TRP A 93 -4.49 13.32 -9.19
C TRP A 93 -3.66 12.18 -8.65
N VAL A 94 -3.52 12.17 -7.32
CA VAL A 94 -2.97 11.06 -6.55
C VAL A 94 -4.02 10.65 -5.50
N PRO A 95 -3.98 9.41 -4.99
CA PRO A 95 -4.93 8.96 -3.99
C PRO A 95 -4.84 9.82 -2.71
N GLN A 96 -5.97 10.19 -2.13
CA GLN A 96 -6.00 10.76 -0.78
C GLN A 96 -5.64 9.68 0.25
N ASN A 97 -4.88 10.05 1.28
CA ASN A 97 -4.63 9.18 2.41
C ASN A 97 -5.81 9.24 3.38
N ILE A 98 -6.37 8.09 3.76
CA ILE A 98 -7.54 8.00 4.64
C ILE A 98 -7.13 7.58 6.04
N GLU A 99 -6.38 6.49 6.15
CA GLU A 99 -5.85 5.98 7.42
C GLU A 99 -4.49 5.33 7.19
N SER A 100 -3.65 5.28 8.22
CA SER A 100 -2.45 4.45 8.24
C SER A 100 -2.25 3.86 9.63
N GLY A 101 -1.34 2.89 9.74
CA GLY A 101 -1.00 2.27 11.00
C GLY A 101 -0.05 1.09 10.83
N PHE A 102 -0.02 0.23 11.85
CA PHE A 102 0.84 -0.94 11.86
C PHE A 102 0.06 -2.22 12.13
N TYR A 103 0.22 -3.20 11.25
CA TYR A 103 -0.22 -4.57 11.48
C TYR A 103 0.81 -5.29 12.35
N LYS A 104 0.33 -5.98 13.40
CA LYS A 104 1.16 -6.65 14.42
C LYS A 104 2.28 -5.75 14.99
N ASN A 105 1.96 -4.46 15.18
CA ASN A 105 2.88 -3.43 15.70
C ASN A 105 4.21 -3.30 14.92
N LYS A 106 4.24 -3.72 13.65
CA LYS A 106 5.50 -3.89 12.91
C LYS A 106 5.40 -3.53 11.43
N LEU A 107 4.35 -3.98 10.76
CA LEU A 107 4.23 -3.84 9.31
C LEU A 107 3.33 -2.66 8.96
N PHE A 108 3.89 -1.65 8.32
CA PHE A 108 3.13 -0.44 7.97
C PHE A 108 2.04 -0.75 6.95
N TYR A 109 0.85 -0.20 7.16
CA TYR A 109 -0.21 -0.15 6.17
C TYR A 109 -0.69 1.28 5.94
N MET A 110 -1.21 1.51 4.74
CA MET A 110 -1.98 2.70 4.40
C MET A 110 -3.28 2.29 3.72
N ILE A 111 -4.34 2.99 4.08
CA ILE A 111 -5.66 2.95 3.46
C ILE A 111 -5.82 4.27 2.72
N ILE A 112 -6.08 4.18 1.43
CA ILE A 112 -6.17 5.32 0.53
C ILE A 112 -7.47 5.29 -0.26
N GLU A 113 -7.77 6.42 -0.88
CA GLU A 113 -8.87 6.54 -1.83
C GLU A 113 -8.82 5.44 -2.90
N TYR A 114 -9.99 4.87 -3.19
CA TYR A 114 -10.17 3.93 -4.28
C TYR A 114 -10.59 4.68 -5.54
N PHE A 115 -9.80 4.60 -6.61
CA PHE A 115 -10.16 5.14 -7.91
C PHE A 115 -10.98 4.11 -8.70
N GLU A 116 -12.18 4.52 -9.08
CA GLU A 116 -13.02 3.77 -10.01
C GLU A 116 -12.69 4.16 -11.44
N GLY A 117 -12.65 3.18 -12.33
CA GLY A 117 -12.43 3.41 -13.75
C GLY A 117 -11.59 2.33 -14.44
N PRO A 118 -11.53 2.35 -15.77
CA PRO A 118 -10.73 1.42 -16.53
C PRO A 118 -9.23 1.72 -16.40
N LEU A 119 -8.42 0.66 -16.35
CA LEU A 119 -6.97 0.80 -16.49
C LEU A 119 -6.63 1.03 -17.96
N TYR A 120 -6.19 2.25 -18.30
CA TYR A 120 -5.75 2.58 -19.66
C TYR A 120 -4.32 2.06 -19.96
N ALA A 121 -3.51 1.83 -18.93
CA ALA A 121 -2.18 1.25 -19.08
C ALA A 121 -2.26 -0.25 -19.31
N LYS A 122 -1.77 -0.72 -20.47
CA LYS A 122 -1.59 -2.15 -20.75
C LYS A 122 -0.35 -2.65 -20.01
N LYS A 123 -0.43 -3.82 -19.39
CA LYS A 123 0.78 -4.50 -18.89
C LYS A 123 1.70 -4.78 -20.08
N PRO A 124 3.03 -4.61 -19.94
CA PRO A 124 3.96 -5.07 -20.95
C PRO A 124 3.69 -6.56 -21.22
N LYS A 125 3.57 -6.92 -22.50
CA LYS A 125 3.48 -8.34 -22.88
C LYS A 125 4.81 -8.99 -22.52
N LYS A 126 4.74 -10.24 -22.05
CA LYS A 126 5.91 -11.09 -21.74
C LYS A 126 6.63 -11.56 -23.02
N ASP A 127 6.56 -10.81 -24.10
CA ASP A 127 7.25 -11.16 -25.33
C ASP A 127 8.74 -10.91 -25.08
N LYS A 128 9.54 -11.92 -25.42
CA LYS A 128 10.94 -12.10 -25.06
C LYS A 128 11.72 -10.81 -25.26
N VAL A 129 12.44 -10.40 -24.22
CA VAL A 129 13.66 -9.61 -24.42
C VAL A 129 14.63 -10.58 -25.09
N GLU A 130 14.76 -10.50 -26.41
CA GLU A 130 15.90 -11.08 -27.13
C GLU A 130 17.19 -10.36 -26.74
#